data_AF-A0A7C5W4S0-F1
#
_entry.id   AF-A0A7C5W4S0-F1
#
_cell.length_a   1.000
_cell.length_b   1.000
_cell.length_c   1.000
_cell.angle_alpha   90.00
_cell.angle_beta   90.00
_cell.angle_gamma   90.00
#
_symmetry.space_group_name_H-M   'P 1'
#
loop_
_entity.id
_entity.type
_entity.pdbx_description
1 polymer ?
#
loop_
_entity_poly.entity_id
_entity_poly.type
_entity_poly.pdbx_seq_one_letter_code
_entity_poly.pdbx_strand_id
1 'polypeptide(L)'
;MVAALPARPAHYIRTQDGARTQERPVGAAPEGIMATRLFVWTRRSGGVAWRADCRILHLQGKETLMTVAGIAGVLEKRARELYRGIPVEWRYSLKKPADPLSAEPEASWPKFDRRAAGPWKKNGKNWFYGEIVVPMHHHGVPLNNAEGLLFIHGWMPFTLWLDGSELYREKHAWMATGPIADPFPVKLTPGSRHKLVTCIEPTELPANTISLNVELRFTQSVEIAVEIAAAAAQLRYAEAIASSASDRDAVARAARRVDVKAVENGQWAKALRSIAAMEKMLSRFEKRARSMTVHIIGHSHIDMDWMWTWPDTVHCIRRDFKSVTDMMDEYPELTFTHSQVSTYEVVRKSDPDVFRKVRERIREGRWENAAGTWVEGDLNMADGESIARHMLYAADWTCSHLDSKARVLWEPDTFGHPGNMPQLARLGEFDCYFHMRGNPGWHNNWPYHEWKGIDGTSIPALSIGYNGDLHPEAVVHHLLMFRRFGFRNALHIWGIGDHGGAVSRYQMGILNQYRHKPV
;
A
#
# COMPACT_ATOMS: atom_id res chain seq x y z
N MET A 1 29.10 17.89 17.06
CA MET A 1 28.38 18.31 18.28
C MET A 1 27.70 19.65 17.98
N VAL A 2 26.48 19.63 17.45
CA VAL A 2 25.59 20.80 17.32
C VAL A 2 24.17 20.30 17.54
N ALA A 3 23.46 20.99 18.43
CA ALA A 3 22.24 20.57 19.08
C ALA A 3 20.98 20.87 18.25
N ALA A 4 19.97 20.05 18.48
CA ALA A 4 18.61 20.19 17.96
C ALA A 4 17.84 21.31 18.67
N LEU A 5 16.96 22.01 17.93
CA LEU A 5 15.86 22.81 18.47
C LEU A 5 14.54 22.37 17.80
N PRO A 6 13.43 22.24 18.55
CA PRO A 6 12.17 21.71 18.04
C PRO A 6 11.27 22.79 17.42
N ALA A 7 10.57 22.43 16.35
CA ALA A 7 9.57 23.26 15.68
C ALA A 7 8.23 23.30 16.44
N ARG A 8 7.60 24.48 16.48
CA ARG A 8 6.15 24.65 16.72
C ARG A 8 5.50 25.22 15.45
N PRO A 9 4.27 24.79 15.09
CA PRO A 9 3.56 25.31 13.92
C PRO A 9 2.82 26.61 14.26
N ALA A 10 2.98 27.64 13.43
CA ALA A 10 2.11 28.82 13.42
C ALA A 10 1.52 28.97 12.01
N HIS A 11 0.19 28.95 11.93
CA HIS A 11 -0.56 29.28 10.73
C HIS A 11 -0.55 30.80 10.52
N TYR A 12 -0.08 31.26 9.37
CA TYR A 12 -0.28 32.64 8.89
C TYR A 12 -0.82 32.61 7.46
N ILE A 13 -1.95 33.28 7.23
CA ILE A 13 -2.36 33.71 5.89
C ILE A 13 -1.76 35.11 5.71
N ARG A 14 -0.85 35.24 4.74
CA ARG A 14 -0.29 36.52 4.31
C ARG A 14 -1.07 36.97 3.06
N THR A 15 -1.83 38.05 3.17
CA THR A 15 -2.23 38.84 2.00
C THR A 15 -1.54 40.21 2.14
N GLN A 16 -0.70 40.56 1.17
CA GLN A 16 -0.17 41.91 1.05
C GLN A 16 -1.24 42.77 0.40
N ASP A 17 -1.74 43.76 1.13
CA ASP A 17 -2.00 45.09 0.57
C ASP A 17 -2.08 46.13 1.71
N GLY A 18 -1.44 47.28 1.44
CA GLY A 18 -1.46 48.56 2.15
C GLY A 18 -1.96 48.66 3.61
N ALA A 19 -1.00 48.91 4.51
CA ALA A 19 -1.11 49.73 5.73
C ALA A 19 -2.32 49.57 6.68
N ARG A 20 -2.00 49.13 7.93
CA ARG A 20 -2.76 49.12 9.19
C ARG A 20 -3.42 47.78 9.56
N THR A 21 -2.84 47.11 10.55
CA THR A 21 -3.42 45.99 11.30
C THR A 21 -4.45 46.50 12.32
N GLN A 22 -5.70 46.07 12.21
CA GLN A 22 -6.70 46.12 13.29
C GLN A 22 -7.30 44.74 13.51
N GLU A 23 -7.29 44.27 14.75
CA GLU A 23 -7.93 43.01 15.17
C GLU A 23 -9.43 43.24 15.43
N ARG A 24 -10.31 42.43 14.84
CA ARG A 24 -11.70 42.27 15.27
C ARG A 24 -12.12 40.79 15.19
N PRO A 25 -12.85 40.26 16.19
CA PRO A 25 -13.39 38.91 16.14
C PRO A 25 -14.64 38.86 15.23
N VAL A 26 -14.70 37.85 14.34
CA VAL A 26 -15.85 37.57 13.48
C VAL A 26 -16.87 36.73 14.25
N GLY A 27 -18.13 37.18 14.18
CA GLY A 27 -19.29 36.61 14.88
C GLY A 27 -19.74 35.25 14.37
N ALA A 28 -20.48 34.56 15.24
CA ALA A 28 -21.03 33.23 15.05
C ALA A 28 -22.22 33.19 14.05
N ALA A 29 -22.36 32.05 13.38
CA ALA A 29 -23.50 31.62 12.58
C ALA A 29 -23.78 30.12 12.89
N PRO A 30 -24.99 29.56 12.66
CA PRO A 30 -25.76 28.90 13.72
C PRO A 30 -25.79 27.35 13.71
N GLU A 31 -25.96 26.85 14.93
CA GLU A 31 -26.64 25.65 15.45
C GLU A 31 -26.63 24.31 14.69
N GLY A 32 -25.91 23.35 15.29
CA GLY A 32 -26.08 21.91 15.14
C GLY A 32 -25.46 21.17 16.34
N ILE A 33 -26.27 20.92 17.37
CA ILE A 33 -26.05 20.09 18.58
C ILE A 33 -24.58 19.82 18.98
N MET A 34 -24.04 20.65 19.88
CA MET A 34 -22.84 20.33 20.67
C MET A 34 -23.20 20.26 22.16
N ALA A 35 -22.60 19.30 22.86
CA ALA A 35 -22.73 19.08 24.29
C ALA A 35 -22.38 20.36 25.08
N THR A 36 -23.35 20.90 25.84
CA THR A 36 -23.16 22.10 26.65
C THR A 36 -22.29 21.79 27.88
N ARG A 37 -21.06 22.30 27.92
CA ARG A 37 -20.29 22.42 29.18
C ARG A 37 -20.75 23.68 29.92
N LEU A 38 -21.36 23.51 31.08
CA LEU A 38 -21.70 24.62 31.98
C LEU A 38 -20.48 24.93 32.87
N PHE A 39 -19.92 26.13 32.72
CA PHE A 39 -18.91 26.67 33.64
C PHE A 39 -19.62 27.54 34.69
N VAL A 40 -19.55 27.14 35.96
CA VAL A 40 -20.06 27.94 37.08
C VAL A 40 -18.87 28.62 37.76
N TRP A 41 -18.81 29.94 37.70
CA TRP A 41 -17.80 30.73 38.39
C TRP A 41 -18.38 31.19 39.74
N THR A 42 -17.74 30.81 40.85
CA THR A 42 -18.11 31.33 42.18
C THR A 42 -16.99 32.18 42.76
N ARG A 43 -17.33 33.36 43.25
CA ARG A 43 -16.42 34.31 43.89
C ARG A 43 -16.40 34.03 45.39
N ARG A 44 -15.25 33.66 45.96
CA ARG A 44 -15.03 33.76 47.42
C ARG A 44 -14.56 35.17 47.76
N SER A 45 -15.07 35.73 48.84
CA SER A 45 -14.67 37.01 49.39
C SER A 45 -13.21 36.96 49.88
N GLY A 46 -12.36 37.82 49.30
CA GLY A 46 -10.98 38.07 49.74
C GLY A 46 -9.90 37.24 49.04
N GLY A 47 -9.36 37.75 47.92
CA GLY A 47 -8.14 37.23 47.27
C GLY A 47 -8.34 36.82 45.80
N VAL A 48 -7.47 37.31 44.91
CA VAL A 48 -7.52 37.07 43.46
C VAL A 48 -7.05 35.65 43.14
N ALA A 49 -7.98 34.71 43.02
CA ALA A 49 -7.76 33.41 42.37
C ALA A 49 -9.08 32.88 41.80
N TRP A 50 -9.12 32.62 40.49
CA TRP A 50 -10.25 31.96 39.84
C TRP A 50 -9.94 30.46 39.69
N ARG A 51 -10.85 29.58 40.15
CA ARG A 51 -10.83 28.15 39.80
C ARG A 51 -12.02 27.82 38.92
N ALA A 52 -11.76 27.14 37.80
CA ALA A 52 -12.79 26.52 36.99
C ALA A 52 -13.07 25.12 37.53
N ASP A 53 -14.24 24.91 38.15
CA ASP A 53 -14.74 23.57 38.48
C ASP A 53 -15.55 23.03 37.29
N CYS A 54 -15.02 22.01 36.63
CA CYS A 54 -15.71 21.32 35.55
C CYS A 54 -16.55 20.19 36.16
N ARG A 55 -17.86 20.41 36.34
CA ARG A 55 -18.79 19.35 36.72
C ARG A 55 -19.32 18.66 35.46
N ILE A 56 -18.91 17.41 35.24
CA ILE A 56 -19.54 16.53 34.26
C ILE A 56 -20.87 16.08 34.85
N LEU A 57 -21.99 16.58 34.32
CA LEU A 57 -23.31 16.01 34.59
C LEU A 57 -23.35 14.62 33.95
N HIS A 58 -23.30 13.57 34.78
CA HIS A 58 -23.59 12.20 34.35
C HIS A 58 -25.08 12.08 34.05
N LEU A 59 -25.45 12.19 32.77
CA LEU A 59 -26.68 11.62 32.27
C LEU A 59 -26.47 10.10 32.18
N GLN A 60 -26.86 9.38 33.23
CA GLN A 60 -26.95 7.92 33.23
C GLN A 60 -28.03 7.48 32.22
N GLY A 61 -27.69 6.52 31.36
CA GLY A 61 -28.67 5.67 30.70
C GLY A 61 -29.06 6.01 29.25
N LYS A 62 -28.10 6.20 28.34
CA LYS A 62 -28.26 5.80 26.93
C LYS A 62 -26.97 5.15 26.46
N GLU A 63 -26.99 3.86 26.16
CA GLU A 63 -25.93 3.24 25.36
C GLU A 63 -25.74 4.11 24.12
N THR A 64 -24.57 4.73 24.00
CA THR A 64 -24.26 5.54 22.82
C THR A 64 -24.06 4.57 21.66
N LEU A 65 -25.09 4.43 20.82
CA LEU A 65 -25.02 3.57 19.64
C LEU A 65 -23.81 3.98 18.79
N MET A 66 -22.97 3.01 18.42
CA MET A 66 -21.83 3.28 17.56
C MET A 66 -22.29 3.81 16.20
N THR A 67 -21.57 4.81 15.70
CA THR A 67 -21.77 5.35 14.35
C THR A 67 -21.31 4.35 13.29
N VAL A 68 -21.74 4.53 12.03
CA VAL A 68 -21.29 3.71 10.89
C VAL A 68 -19.76 3.74 10.79
N ALA A 69 -19.17 4.95 10.84
CA ALA A 69 -17.72 5.13 10.87
C ALA A 69 -17.03 4.43 12.06
N GLY A 70 -17.67 4.40 13.23
CA GLY A 70 -17.17 3.69 14.41
C GLY A 70 -17.14 2.17 14.20
N ILE A 71 -18.21 1.60 13.63
CA ILE A 71 -18.30 0.17 13.32
C ILE A 71 -17.28 -0.22 12.24
N ALA A 72 -17.20 0.55 11.14
CA ALA A 72 -16.19 0.35 10.10
C ALA A 72 -14.77 0.40 10.67
N GLY A 73 -14.48 1.33 11.59
CA GLY A 73 -13.18 1.43 12.24
C GLY A 73 -12.81 0.20 13.09
N VAL A 74 -13.79 -0.44 13.76
CA VAL A 74 -13.54 -1.70 14.48
C VAL A 74 -13.22 -2.83 13.52
N LEU A 75 -13.99 -2.94 12.42
CA LEU A 75 -13.76 -3.96 11.38
C LEU A 75 -12.37 -3.80 10.75
N GLU A 76 -12.01 -2.59 10.32
CA GLU A 76 -10.68 -2.26 9.76
C GLU A 76 -9.54 -2.59 10.73
N LYS A 77 -9.73 -2.27 12.02
CA LYS A 77 -8.73 -2.60 13.06
C LYS A 77 -8.54 -4.10 13.17
N ARG A 78 -9.63 -4.86 13.22
CA ARG A 78 -9.59 -6.33 13.37
C ARG A 78 -9.10 -7.02 12.10
N ALA A 79 -9.38 -6.46 10.91
CA ALA A 79 -8.80 -6.91 9.64
C ALA A 79 -7.28 -6.82 9.68
N ARG A 80 -6.74 -5.66 10.06
CA ARG A 80 -5.28 -5.45 10.20
C ARG A 80 -4.64 -6.39 11.21
N GLU A 81 -5.33 -6.74 12.29
CA GLU A 81 -4.82 -7.71 13.27
C GLU A 81 -4.80 -9.14 12.68
N LEU A 82 -5.81 -9.54 11.92
CA LEU A 82 -5.84 -10.85 11.26
C LEU A 82 -4.87 -10.97 10.06
N TYR A 83 -4.61 -9.87 9.35
CA TYR A 83 -3.61 -9.86 8.28
C TYR A 83 -2.18 -9.99 8.80
N ARG A 84 -1.91 -9.57 10.03
CA ARG A 84 -0.59 -9.75 10.65
C ARG A 84 -0.39 -11.22 10.96
N GLY A 85 0.66 -11.79 10.43
CA GLY A 85 1.13 -13.12 10.77
C GLY A 85 1.93 -13.12 12.07
N ILE A 86 2.56 -14.25 12.34
CA ILE A 86 3.47 -14.41 13.47
C ILE A 86 4.85 -13.89 13.05
N PRO A 87 5.36 -12.81 13.67
CA PRO A 87 6.72 -12.38 13.41
C PRO A 87 7.70 -13.37 14.01
N VAL A 88 8.78 -13.63 13.30
CA VAL A 88 9.84 -14.52 13.77
C VAL A 88 10.85 -13.71 14.57
N GLU A 89 11.12 -14.10 15.82
CA GLU A 89 12.27 -13.55 16.56
C GLU A 89 13.55 -14.18 15.99
N TRP A 90 14.33 -13.35 15.30
CA TRP A 90 15.59 -13.77 14.70
C TRP A 90 16.74 -13.56 15.68
N ARG A 91 17.64 -14.55 15.75
CA ARG A 91 18.93 -14.48 16.45
C ARG A 91 20.06 -14.78 15.49
N TYR A 92 21.25 -14.30 15.80
CA TYR A 92 22.45 -14.57 15.01
C TYR A 92 23.61 -14.90 15.93
N SER A 93 24.57 -15.69 15.44
CA SER A 93 25.80 -15.96 16.16
C SER A 93 26.94 -15.06 15.66
N LEU A 94 27.76 -14.54 16.58
CA LEU A 94 28.99 -13.80 16.26
C LEU A 94 30.06 -14.70 15.64
N LYS A 95 30.01 -16.01 15.93
CA LYS A 95 30.88 -17.03 15.35
C LYS A 95 30.02 -18.02 14.56
N LYS A 96 30.32 -18.20 13.27
CA LYS A 96 29.60 -19.16 12.44
C LYS A 96 29.64 -20.55 13.12
N PRO A 97 28.48 -21.20 13.37
CA PRO A 97 28.46 -22.56 13.88
C PRO A 97 29.18 -23.54 12.95
N ALA A 98 29.68 -24.65 13.49
CA ALA A 98 30.34 -25.70 12.70
C ALA A 98 29.41 -26.25 11.61
N ASP A 99 28.16 -26.53 11.98
CA ASP A 99 27.06 -26.82 11.07
C ASP A 99 25.93 -25.77 11.27
N PRO A 100 25.78 -24.81 10.35
CA PRO A 100 24.73 -23.80 10.42
C PRO A 100 23.30 -24.33 10.28
N LEU A 101 23.06 -25.52 9.73
CA LEU A 101 21.69 -26.02 9.55
C LEU A 101 21.20 -26.76 10.80
N SER A 102 22.11 -27.46 11.48
CA SER A 102 21.80 -28.17 12.72
C SER A 102 21.92 -27.31 13.98
N ALA A 103 22.49 -26.10 13.90
CA ALA A 103 22.72 -25.25 15.07
C ALA A 103 21.41 -24.74 15.70
N GLU A 104 21.28 -24.85 17.01
CA GLU A 104 20.11 -24.36 17.77
C GLU A 104 20.39 -22.96 18.34
N PRO A 105 19.45 -22.00 18.21
CA PRO A 105 19.65 -20.65 18.74
C PRO A 105 19.77 -20.67 20.26
N GLU A 106 20.92 -20.24 20.78
CA GLU A 106 21.15 -20.12 22.21
C GLU A 106 20.59 -18.80 22.77
N ALA A 107 20.21 -18.81 24.06
CA ALA A 107 19.80 -17.58 24.74
C ALA A 107 20.89 -16.50 24.77
N SER A 108 22.16 -16.92 24.71
CA SER A 108 23.37 -16.09 24.65
C SER A 108 23.53 -15.34 23.32
N TRP A 109 22.91 -15.81 22.25
CA TRP A 109 23.04 -15.21 20.92
C TRP A 109 22.26 -13.89 20.85
N PRO A 110 22.83 -12.81 20.30
CA PRO A 110 22.12 -11.56 20.15
C PRO A 110 20.85 -11.69 19.31
N LYS A 111 19.81 -10.93 19.69
CA LYS A 111 18.62 -10.75 18.86
C LYS A 111 18.95 -9.84 17.68
N PHE A 112 18.42 -10.18 16.52
CA PHE A 112 18.52 -9.34 15.32
C PHE A 112 17.55 -8.16 15.42
N ASP A 113 18.08 -6.95 15.24
CA ASP A 113 17.30 -5.73 15.07
C ASP A 113 17.60 -5.16 13.68
N ARG A 114 16.58 -5.18 12.81
CA ARG A 114 16.67 -4.66 11.43
C ARG A 114 17.02 -3.17 11.36
N ARG A 115 16.86 -2.41 12.44
CA ARG A 115 17.18 -0.97 12.51
C ARG A 115 18.58 -0.70 13.06
N ALA A 116 19.20 -1.70 13.67
CA ALA A 116 20.51 -1.54 14.28
C ALA A 116 21.62 -1.88 13.28
N ALA A 117 22.75 -1.15 13.40
CA ALA A 117 23.97 -1.59 12.78
C ALA A 117 24.42 -2.91 13.43
N GLY A 118 24.90 -3.86 12.63
CA GLY A 118 25.39 -5.14 13.13
C GLY A 118 26.75 -5.52 12.56
N PRO A 119 27.32 -6.64 13.04
CA PRO A 119 28.61 -7.17 12.58
C PRO A 119 28.48 -7.87 11.22
N TRP A 120 27.66 -7.30 10.31
CA TRP A 120 27.32 -7.91 9.04
C TRP A 120 28.51 -7.88 8.09
N LYS A 121 28.68 -8.97 7.35
CA LYS A 121 29.74 -9.12 6.37
C LYS A 121 29.17 -8.85 4.98
N LYS A 122 29.69 -7.83 4.32
CA LYS A 122 29.57 -7.66 2.86
C LYS A 122 30.30 -8.83 2.18
N ASN A 123 29.76 -9.33 1.06
CA ASN A 123 30.30 -10.46 0.29
C ASN A 123 30.54 -11.72 1.14
N GLY A 124 29.68 -11.96 2.13
CA GLY A 124 29.82 -13.06 3.05
C GLY A 124 28.50 -13.53 3.65
N LYS A 125 28.51 -14.74 4.20
CA LYS A 125 27.33 -15.38 4.80
C LYS A 125 27.00 -14.81 6.16
N ASN A 126 25.82 -14.21 6.29
CA ASN A 126 25.22 -13.78 7.54
C ASN A 126 24.08 -14.74 7.88
N TRP A 127 24.20 -15.47 8.99
CA TRP A 127 23.25 -16.53 9.36
C TRP A 127 22.33 -16.06 10.47
N PHE A 128 21.04 -16.26 10.28
CA PHE A 128 19.99 -15.94 11.22
C PHE A 128 19.13 -17.18 11.48
N TYR A 129 18.69 -17.28 12.72
CA TYR A 129 17.99 -18.44 13.25
C TYR A 129 16.74 -17.95 13.94
N GLY A 130 15.62 -18.54 13.57
CA GLY A 130 14.31 -18.23 14.10
C GLY A 130 13.54 -19.52 14.36
N GLU A 131 12.50 -19.40 15.17
CA GLU A 131 11.58 -20.49 15.42
C GLU A 131 10.15 -19.97 15.31
N ILE A 132 9.30 -20.79 14.71
CA ILE A 132 7.86 -20.58 14.68
C ILE A 132 7.23 -21.62 15.59
N VAL A 133 6.47 -21.15 16.57
CA VAL A 133 5.59 -21.99 17.38
C VAL A 133 4.16 -21.69 16.98
N VAL A 134 3.47 -22.68 16.41
CA VAL A 134 2.10 -22.49 15.92
C VAL A 134 1.13 -22.40 17.11
N PRO A 135 0.42 -21.28 17.30
CA PRO A 135 -0.49 -21.13 18.44
C PRO A 135 -1.77 -21.93 18.25
N MET A 136 -2.52 -22.13 19.34
CA MET A 136 -3.87 -22.73 19.27
C MET A 136 -4.83 -21.90 18.40
N HIS A 137 -4.72 -20.58 18.51
CA HIS A 137 -5.56 -19.64 17.80
C HIS A 137 -4.76 -18.44 17.32
N HIS A 138 -5.14 -17.91 16.17
CA HIS A 138 -4.69 -16.62 15.67
C HIS A 138 -5.84 -15.62 15.74
N HIS A 139 -5.81 -14.72 16.73
CA HIS A 139 -6.87 -13.73 16.96
C HIS A 139 -8.30 -14.32 17.01
N GLY A 140 -8.47 -15.51 17.58
CA GLY A 140 -9.74 -16.23 17.69
C GLY A 140 -10.03 -17.20 16.52
N VAL A 141 -9.17 -17.23 15.49
CA VAL A 141 -9.24 -18.23 14.41
C VAL A 141 -8.51 -19.50 14.88
N PRO A 142 -9.18 -20.66 14.97
CA PRO A 142 -8.51 -21.92 15.32
C PRO A 142 -7.57 -22.36 14.20
N LEU A 143 -6.34 -22.75 14.54
CA LEU A 143 -5.29 -23.12 13.57
C LEU A 143 -5.15 -24.63 13.38
N ASN A 144 -6.26 -25.36 13.26
CA ASN A 144 -6.23 -26.81 13.08
C ASN A 144 -5.90 -27.18 11.63
N ASN A 145 -4.68 -27.65 11.36
CA ASN A 145 -4.17 -27.92 10.00
C ASN A 145 -4.23 -26.68 9.09
N ALA A 146 -3.84 -25.53 9.62
CA ALA A 146 -3.86 -24.28 8.89
C ALA A 146 -2.88 -24.30 7.70
N GLU A 147 -3.24 -23.61 6.63
CA GLU A 147 -2.33 -23.36 5.51
C GLU A 147 -1.51 -22.10 5.78
N GLY A 148 -0.20 -22.22 5.58
CA GLY A 148 0.74 -21.13 5.77
C GLY A 148 0.89 -20.29 4.51
N LEU A 149 1.10 -18.99 4.70
CA LEU A 149 1.53 -18.06 3.66
C LEU A 149 2.78 -17.36 4.20
N LEU A 150 3.95 -17.73 3.68
CA LEU A 150 5.21 -17.19 4.17
C LEU A 150 5.61 -15.98 3.33
N PHE A 151 5.67 -14.82 3.95
CA PHE A 151 6.14 -13.60 3.32
C PHE A 151 7.57 -13.32 3.79
N ILE A 152 8.42 -12.91 2.86
CA ILE A 152 9.70 -12.32 3.17
C ILE A 152 9.80 -10.96 2.47
N HIS A 153 10.31 -9.96 3.17
CA HIS A 153 10.61 -8.65 2.59
C HIS A 153 12.04 -8.29 2.97
N GLY A 154 12.88 -8.07 1.95
CA GLY A 154 14.29 -7.69 2.12
C GLY A 154 15.01 -7.63 0.78
N TRP A 155 15.86 -6.63 0.59
CA TRP A 155 16.48 -6.30 -0.70
C TRP A 155 17.81 -7.03 -0.97
N MET A 156 18.02 -8.20 -0.37
CA MET A 156 19.31 -8.89 -0.38
C MET A 156 19.15 -10.34 -0.80
N PRO A 157 20.13 -10.92 -1.52
CA PRO A 157 20.18 -12.35 -1.77
C PRO A 157 20.08 -13.14 -0.47
N PHE A 158 19.24 -14.17 -0.47
CA PHE A 158 19.03 -15.00 0.69
C PHE A 158 18.75 -16.46 0.33
N THR A 159 19.00 -17.35 1.28
CA THR A 159 18.46 -18.70 1.24
C THR A 159 17.77 -18.97 2.57
N LEU A 160 16.56 -19.51 2.51
CA LEU A 160 15.74 -19.85 3.66
C LEU A 160 15.55 -21.36 3.73
N TRP A 161 15.75 -21.92 4.92
CA TRP A 161 15.51 -23.33 5.24
C TRP A 161 14.42 -23.44 6.29
N LEU A 162 13.61 -24.48 6.17
CA LEU A 162 12.57 -24.90 7.11
C LEU A 162 12.88 -26.33 7.56
N ASP A 163 13.05 -26.53 8.86
CA ASP A 163 13.34 -27.84 9.47
C ASP A 163 14.50 -28.59 8.77
N GLY A 164 15.54 -27.84 8.40
CA GLY A 164 16.75 -28.35 7.74
C GLY A 164 16.65 -28.53 6.22
N SER A 165 15.44 -28.38 5.64
CA SER A 165 15.23 -28.47 4.19
C SER A 165 15.24 -27.09 3.54
N GLU A 166 15.87 -26.93 2.37
CA GLU A 166 15.87 -25.67 1.63
C GLU A 166 14.45 -25.35 1.16
N LEU A 167 13.88 -24.25 1.64
CA LEU A 167 12.53 -23.81 1.32
C LEU A 167 12.53 -22.89 0.10
N TYR A 168 13.45 -21.92 0.08
CA TYR A 168 13.54 -20.95 -0.99
C TYR A 168 14.95 -20.36 -1.07
N ARG A 169 15.42 -20.10 -2.29
CA ARG A 169 16.73 -19.48 -2.55
C ARG A 169 16.57 -18.39 -3.58
N GLU A 170 17.10 -17.23 -3.27
CA GLU A 170 17.19 -16.10 -4.16
C GLU A 170 18.63 -15.58 -4.18
N LYS A 171 19.21 -15.50 -5.37
CA LYS A 171 20.61 -15.10 -5.57
C LYS A 171 20.75 -13.61 -5.88
N HIS A 172 19.64 -12.93 -6.16
CA HIS A 172 19.58 -11.52 -6.47
C HIS A 172 18.92 -10.73 -5.35
N ALA A 173 19.03 -9.40 -5.39
CA ALA A 173 18.11 -8.58 -4.62
C ALA A 173 16.67 -8.90 -5.05
N TRP A 174 15.72 -8.87 -4.11
CA TRP A 174 14.37 -9.37 -4.38
C TRP A 174 13.30 -8.69 -3.56
N MET A 175 12.14 -8.48 -4.18
CA MET A 175 10.89 -8.12 -3.53
C MET A 175 9.74 -8.79 -4.29
N ALA A 176 8.66 -9.12 -3.57
CA ALA A 176 7.42 -9.58 -4.18
C ALA A 176 6.20 -9.15 -3.35
N THR A 177 5.05 -9.07 -4.04
CA THR A 177 3.74 -8.82 -3.44
C THR A 177 3.06 -10.08 -2.86
N GLY A 178 3.62 -11.27 -3.10
CA GLY A 178 3.02 -12.55 -2.74
C GLY A 178 3.89 -13.40 -1.79
N PRO A 179 3.33 -14.51 -1.26
CA PRO A 179 4.08 -15.45 -0.45
C PRO A 179 5.12 -16.20 -1.28
N ILE A 180 6.21 -16.61 -0.62
CA ILE A 180 7.21 -17.54 -1.18
C ILE A 180 6.83 -18.97 -0.88
N ALA A 181 7.35 -19.90 -1.69
CA ALA A 181 7.08 -21.33 -1.57
C ALA A 181 5.57 -21.62 -1.41
N ASP A 182 4.77 -21.10 -2.35
CA ASP A 182 3.32 -21.26 -2.39
C ASP A 182 2.95 -22.44 -3.33
N PRO A 183 2.33 -23.52 -2.85
CA PRO A 183 1.79 -23.72 -1.50
C PRO A 183 2.86 -24.01 -0.44
N PHE A 184 2.66 -23.47 0.77
CA PHE A 184 3.57 -23.69 1.89
C PHE A 184 3.65 -25.19 2.23
N PRO A 185 4.86 -25.79 2.30
CA PRO A 185 5.02 -27.23 2.22
C PRO A 185 4.60 -27.98 3.49
N VAL A 186 4.35 -27.26 4.60
CA VAL A 186 4.02 -27.86 5.89
C VAL A 186 2.64 -27.42 6.35
N LYS A 187 1.81 -28.38 6.77
CA LYS A 187 0.54 -28.07 7.43
C LYS A 187 0.81 -27.64 8.86
N LEU A 188 0.30 -26.46 9.22
CA LEU A 188 0.56 -25.85 10.51
C LEU A 188 -0.43 -26.40 11.53
N THR A 189 0.07 -27.12 12.53
CA THR A 189 -0.74 -27.72 13.59
C THR A 189 -0.43 -27.06 14.93
N PRO A 190 -1.43 -26.83 15.81
CA PRO A 190 -1.16 -26.15 17.06
C PRO A 190 -0.11 -26.88 17.91
N GLY A 191 0.84 -26.13 18.47
CA GLY A 191 1.95 -26.65 19.25
C GLY A 191 3.12 -27.21 18.44
N SER A 192 2.98 -27.36 17.12
CA SER A 192 4.12 -27.67 16.26
C SER A 192 5.16 -26.54 16.30
N ARG A 193 6.43 -26.93 16.25
CA ARG A 193 7.58 -26.03 16.26
C ARG A 193 8.33 -26.25 14.96
N HIS A 194 8.62 -25.15 14.28
CA HIS A 194 9.33 -25.16 13.01
C HIS A 194 10.54 -24.25 13.09
N LYS A 195 11.70 -24.80 12.76
CA LYS A 195 12.96 -24.10 12.75
C LYS A 195 13.14 -23.39 11.42
N LEU A 196 13.42 -22.10 11.48
CA LEU A 196 13.81 -21.31 10.32
C LEU A 196 15.29 -20.95 10.43
N VAL A 197 16.02 -21.22 9.36
CA VAL A 197 17.39 -20.73 9.18
C VAL A 197 17.40 -19.89 7.93
N THR A 198 17.90 -18.66 7.99
CA THR A 198 18.13 -17.86 6.78
C THR A 198 19.59 -17.44 6.71
N CYS A 199 20.13 -17.49 5.50
CA CYS A 199 21.46 -16.99 5.20
C CYS A 199 21.33 -15.86 4.20
N ILE A 200 21.85 -14.69 4.55
CA ILE A 200 21.86 -13.50 3.71
C ILE A 200 23.29 -13.21 3.29
N GLU A 201 23.50 -13.09 1.98
CA GLU A 201 24.81 -12.90 1.35
C GLU A 201 24.83 -11.58 0.56
N PRO A 202 24.86 -10.43 1.24
CA PRO A 202 24.73 -9.14 0.59
C PRO A 202 25.97 -8.83 -0.24
N THR A 203 25.77 -8.49 -1.51
CA THR A 203 26.82 -7.96 -2.40
C THR A 203 27.20 -6.53 -2.01
N GLU A 204 26.24 -5.76 -1.50
CA GLU A 204 26.40 -4.40 -0.96
C GLU A 204 25.57 -4.22 0.32
N LEU A 205 26.00 -3.30 1.21
CA LEU A 205 25.29 -2.97 2.45
C LEU A 205 25.01 -1.45 2.51
N PRO A 206 23.74 -1.01 2.54
CA PRO A 206 23.36 0.40 2.56
C PRO A 206 23.55 1.06 3.95
N ALA A 207 24.76 0.97 4.52
CA ALA A 207 25.11 0.96 5.94
C ALA A 207 25.04 -0.46 6.53
N ASN A 208 25.80 -0.75 7.60
CA ASN A 208 25.92 -2.07 8.26
C ASN A 208 24.59 -2.59 8.83
N THR A 209 23.55 -2.67 8.02
CA THR A 209 22.18 -3.03 8.31
C THR A 209 21.76 -4.07 7.29
N ILE A 210 20.95 -5.03 7.72
CA ILE A 210 20.33 -6.03 6.86
C ILE A 210 18.83 -5.81 6.98
N SER A 211 18.13 -5.81 5.85
CA SER A 211 16.66 -5.80 5.84
C SER A 211 16.17 -7.23 5.73
N LEU A 212 15.62 -7.75 6.83
CA LEU A 212 14.98 -9.06 6.90
C LEU A 212 13.69 -8.91 7.67
N ASN A 213 12.57 -9.14 7.00
CA ASN A 213 11.28 -9.30 7.62
C ASN A 213 10.65 -10.59 7.09
N VAL A 214 10.46 -11.58 7.96
CA VAL A 214 9.80 -12.85 7.63
C VAL A 214 8.55 -12.96 8.48
N GLU A 215 7.44 -13.21 7.82
CA GLU A 215 6.11 -13.22 8.43
C GLU A 215 5.35 -14.44 7.93
N LEU A 216 4.93 -15.31 8.85
CA LEU A 216 4.04 -16.43 8.52
C LEU A 216 2.60 -16.04 8.81
N ARG A 217 1.80 -15.91 7.76
CA ARG A 217 0.36 -15.71 7.84
C ARG A 217 -0.38 -17.02 7.68
N PHE A 218 -1.66 -17.02 8.03
CA PHE A 218 -2.54 -18.18 7.92
C PHE A 218 -3.67 -17.89 6.94
N THR A 219 -3.87 -18.73 5.94
CA THR A 219 -4.89 -18.56 4.90
C THR A 219 -6.26 -18.29 5.50
N GLN A 220 -6.69 -19.09 6.48
CA GLN A 220 -7.99 -18.92 7.14
C GLN A 220 -8.15 -17.57 7.86
N SER A 221 -7.06 -17.02 8.40
CA SER A 221 -7.10 -15.70 9.04
C SER A 221 -7.20 -14.59 7.99
N VAL A 222 -6.46 -14.72 6.89
CA VAL A 222 -6.52 -13.78 5.77
C VAL A 222 -7.91 -13.76 5.14
N GLU A 223 -8.53 -14.91 4.89
CA GLU A 223 -9.89 -14.99 4.33
C GLU A 223 -10.91 -14.25 5.21
N ILE A 224 -10.86 -14.47 6.53
CA ILE A 224 -11.72 -13.74 7.47
C ILE A 224 -11.39 -12.25 7.47
N ALA A 225 -10.11 -11.89 7.39
CA ALA A 225 -9.68 -10.50 7.32
C ALA A 225 -10.24 -9.78 6.09
N VAL A 226 -10.22 -10.42 4.92
CA VAL A 226 -10.78 -9.89 3.67
C VAL A 226 -12.29 -9.68 3.79
N GLU A 227 -13.02 -10.63 4.38
CA GLU A 227 -14.46 -10.51 4.58
C GLU A 227 -14.82 -9.31 5.48
N ILE A 228 -14.13 -9.13 6.61
CA ILE A 228 -14.41 -8.01 7.52
C ILE A 228 -13.91 -6.66 6.97
N ALA A 229 -12.81 -6.67 6.23
CA ALA A 229 -12.30 -5.52 5.47
C ALA A 229 -13.32 -5.07 4.42
N ALA A 230 -13.86 -6.01 3.65
CA ALA A 230 -14.87 -5.76 2.63
C ALA A 230 -16.17 -5.24 3.25
N ALA A 231 -16.56 -5.73 4.43
CA ALA A 231 -17.69 -5.20 5.17
C ALA A 231 -17.48 -3.72 5.58
N ALA A 232 -16.27 -3.38 6.06
CA ALA A 232 -15.93 -1.99 6.37
C ALA A 232 -15.95 -1.09 5.13
N ALA A 233 -15.36 -1.57 4.02
CA ALA A 233 -15.36 -0.87 2.74
C ALA A 233 -16.78 -0.60 2.22
N GLN A 234 -17.65 -1.61 2.27
CA GLN A 234 -19.07 -1.49 1.93
C GLN A 234 -19.77 -0.42 2.78
N LEU A 235 -19.55 -0.39 4.10
CA LEU A 235 -20.13 0.61 4.99
C LEU A 235 -19.65 2.03 4.66
N ARG A 236 -18.34 2.20 4.45
CA ARG A 236 -17.74 3.50 4.07
C ARG A 236 -18.32 4.01 2.75
N TYR A 237 -18.40 3.13 1.75
CA TYR A 237 -18.90 3.52 0.45
C TYR A 237 -20.41 3.77 0.46
N ALA A 238 -21.19 2.92 1.13
CA ALA A 238 -22.62 3.11 1.32
C ALA A 238 -22.93 4.44 2.01
N GLU A 239 -22.18 4.81 3.04
CA GLU A 239 -22.29 6.11 3.73
C GLU A 239 -22.00 7.27 2.76
N ALA A 240 -20.96 7.15 1.93
CA ALA A 240 -20.59 8.18 0.96
C ALA A 240 -21.65 8.37 -0.14
N ILE A 241 -22.35 7.32 -0.57
CA ILE A 241 -23.38 7.38 -1.61
C ILE A 241 -24.80 7.60 -1.07
N ALA A 242 -24.99 7.67 0.25
CA ALA A 242 -26.28 7.94 0.87
C ALA A 242 -26.71 9.40 0.64
N SER A 243 -27.63 9.64 -0.29
CA SER A 243 -28.02 10.98 -0.74
C SER A 243 -29.20 11.58 0.04
N SER A 244 -29.97 10.76 0.77
CA SER A 244 -31.15 11.20 1.53
C SER A 244 -31.03 10.84 3.02
N ALA A 245 -31.87 11.44 3.87
CA ALA A 245 -31.97 11.06 5.28
C ALA A 245 -32.41 9.59 5.44
N SER A 246 -33.30 9.12 4.55
CA SER A 246 -33.74 7.72 4.52
C SER A 246 -32.60 6.76 4.16
N ASP A 247 -31.73 7.15 3.21
CA ASP A 247 -30.55 6.37 2.85
C ASP A 247 -29.58 6.28 4.03
N ARG A 248 -29.27 7.42 4.67
CA ARG A 248 -28.36 7.45 5.83
C ARG A 248 -28.87 6.58 6.98
N ASP A 249 -30.17 6.63 7.26
CA ASP A 249 -30.81 5.77 8.26
C ASP A 249 -30.80 4.29 7.86
N ALA A 250 -30.97 3.97 6.56
CA ALA A 250 -30.83 2.61 6.06
C ALA A 250 -29.40 2.05 6.21
N VAL A 251 -28.37 2.85 5.90
CA VAL A 251 -26.96 2.48 6.14
C VAL A 251 -26.70 2.30 7.63
N ALA A 252 -27.20 3.20 8.48
CA ALA A 252 -27.04 3.09 9.93
C ALA A 252 -27.71 1.83 10.50
N ARG A 253 -28.90 1.46 10.01
CA ARG A 253 -29.56 0.20 10.37
C ARG A 253 -28.76 -1.03 9.90
N ALA A 254 -28.23 -1.00 8.67
CA ALA A 254 -27.40 -2.09 8.15
C ALA A 254 -26.14 -2.25 9.01
N ALA A 255 -25.43 -1.16 9.33
CA ALA A 255 -24.25 -1.17 10.19
C ALA A 255 -24.55 -1.75 11.58
N ARG A 256 -25.68 -1.40 12.20
CA ARG A 256 -26.13 -1.98 13.49
C ARG A 256 -26.40 -3.49 13.44
N ARG A 257 -26.47 -4.09 12.26
CA ARG A 257 -26.59 -5.55 12.12
C ARG A 257 -25.28 -6.28 12.37
N VAL A 258 -24.15 -5.60 12.22
CA VAL A 258 -22.82 -6.14 12.54
C VAL A 258 -22.72 -6.36 14.05
N ASP A 259 -22.44 -7.59 14.47
CA ASP A 259 -22.18 -7.92 15.86
C ASP A 259 -20.73 -7.56 16.22
N VAL A 260 -20.54 -6.28 16.59
CA VAL A 260 -19.22 -5.73 16.94
C VAL A 260 -18.56 -6.52 18.07
N LYS A 261 -19.33 -6.95 19.08
CA LYS A 261 -18.81 -7.76 20.19
C LYS A 261 -18.31 -9.11 19.71
N ALA A 262 -18.98 -9.73 18.74
CA ALA A 262 -18.50 -10.97 18.14
C ALA A 262 -17.18 -10.77 17.37
N VAL A 263 -17.03 -9.66 16.64
CA VAL A 263 -15.78 -9.32 15.91
C VAL A 263 -14.63 -9.08 16.90
N GLU A 264 -14.87 -8.31 17.96
CA GLU A 264 -13.86 -8.00 18.99
C GLU A 264 -13.41 -9.25 19.74
N ASN A 265 -14.35 -10.14 20.06
CA ASN A 265 -14.07 -11.38 20.79
C ASN A 265 -13.61 -12.55 19.90
N GLY A 266 -13.43 -12.34 18.59
CA GLY A 266 -13.00 -13.38 17.66
C GLY A 266 -14.02 -14.52 17.46
N GLN A 267 -15.31 -14.25 17.66
CA GLN A 267 -16.40 -15.19 17.45
C GLN A 267 -16.82 -15.21 15.97
N TRP A 268 -15.88 -15.61 15.10
CA TRP A 268 -15.94 -15.35 13.66
C TRP A 268 -17.17 -15.91 12.95
N ALA A 269 -17.63 -17.12 13.31
CA ALA A 269 -18.87 -17.66 12.73
C ALA A 269 -20.10 -16.79 12.99
N LYS A 270 -20.18 -16.17 14.17
CA LYS A 270 -21.27 -15.24 14.54
C LYS A 270 -21.08 -13.89 13.85
N ALA A 271 -19.86 -13.37 13.83
CA ALA A 271 -19.50 -12.13 13.17
C ALA A 271 -19.83 -12.17 11.66
N LEU A 272 -19.40 -13.21 10.95
CA LEU A 272 -19.64 -13.38 9.51
C LEU A 272 -21.13 -13.48 9.17
N ARG A 273 -21.93 -14.19 9.99
CA ARG A 273 -23.41 -14.20 9.82
C ARG A 273 -24.02 -12.81 9.98
N SER A 274 -23.50 -12.02 10.90
CA SER A 274 -23.97 -10.64 11.13
C SER A 274 -23.60 -9.70 9.98
N ILE A 275 -22.41 -9.89 9.39
CA ILE A 275 -21.93 -9.18 8.20
C ILE A 275 -22.79 -9.54 6.99
N ALA A 276 -23.05 -10.83 6.73
CA ALA A 276 -23.94 -11.24 5.63
C ALA A 276 -25.34 -10.60 5.75
N ALA A 277 -25.85 -10.44 6.98
CA ALA A 277 -27.12 -9.74 7.22
C ALA A 277 -27.03 -8.23 6.92
N MET A 278 -25.91 -7.58 7.24
CA MET A 278 -25.62 -6.19 6.84
C MET A 278 -25.55 -6.07 5.31
N GLU A 279 -24.81 -6.94 4.62
CA GLU A 279 -24.65 -6.93 3.16
C GLU A 279 -26.01 -7.07 2.45
N LYS A 280 -26.87 -7.98 2.94
CA LYS A 280 -28.24 -8.13 2.44
C LYS A 280 -29.04 -6.83 2.54
N MET A 281 -28.87 -6.07 3.62
CA MET A 281 -29.53 -4.76 3.77
C MET A 281 -28.93 -3.68 2.86
N LEU A 282 -27.62 -3.76 2.58
CA LEU A 282 -26.93 -2.82 1.69
C LEU A 282 -27.22 -3.06 0.21
N SER A 283 -27.70 -4.25 -0.19
CA SER A 283 -28.08 -4.57 -1.59
C SER A 283 -28.98 -3.53 -2.27
N ARG A 284 -29.80 -2.79 -1.50
CA ARG A 284 -30.60 -1.67 -2.03
C ARG A 284 -29.79 -0.55 -2.67
N PHE A 285 -28.50 -0.43 -2.33
CA PHE A 285 -27.58 0.57 -2.85
C PHE A 285 -26.79 0.09 -4.07
N GLU A 286 -26.90 -1.18 -4.46
CA GLU A 286 -26.07 -1.80 -5.52
C GLU A 286 -26.09 -1.00 -6.82
N LYS A 287 -27.27 -0.62 -7.31
CA LYS A 287 -27.39 0.18 -8.55
C LYS A 287 -26.64 1.51 -8.46
N ARG A 288 -26.61 2.14 -7.27
CA ARG A 288 -25.90 3.40 -7.05
C ARG A 288 -24.41 3.17 -6.86
N ALA A 289 -24.01 2.09 -6.19
CA ALA A 289 -22.61 1.68 -6.05
C ALA A 289 -21.96 1.45 -7.43
N ARG A 290 -22.68 0.77 -8.34
CA ARG A 290 -22.26 0.55 -9.73
C ARG A 290 -22.16 1.82 -10.60
N SER A 291 -22.48 3.00 -10.07
CA SER A 291 -22.31 4.28 -10.80
C SER A 291 -20.87 4.79 -10.80
N MET A 292 -19.99 4.21 -9.96
CA MET A 292 -18.55 4.42 -9.98
C MET A 292 -17.86 3.24 -10.65
N THR A 293 -16.74 3.47 -11.30
CA THR A 293 -15.82 2.44 -11.81
C THR A 293 -14.45 2.68 -11.20
N VAL A 294 -13.83 1.63 -10.66
CA VAL A 294 -12.43 1.67 -10.25
C VAL A 294 -11.61 0.90 -11.28
N HIS A 295 -10.69 1.59 -11.94
CA HIS A 295 -9.70 1.01 -12.84
C HIS A 295 -8.53 0.53 -11.99
N ILE A 296 -8.40 -0.79 -11.85
CA ILE A 296 -7.32 -1.44 -11.13
C ILE A 296 -6.25 -1.81 -12.15
N ILE A 297 -5.08 -1.19 -12.02
CA ILE A 297 -3.99 -1.33 -12.99
C ILE A 297 -2.77 -1.87 -12.27
N GLY A 298 -2.27 -3.02 -12.73
CA GLY A 298 -1.01 -3.58 -12.25
C GLY A 298 0.18 -2.71 -12.69
N HIS A 299 1.16 -2.53 -11.81
CA HIS A 299 2.39 -1.82 -12.11
C HIS A 299 3.58 -2.48 -11.40
N SER A 300 4.76 -2.37 -12.01
CA SER A 300 6.03 -2.70 -11.35
C SER A 300 7.00 -1.57 -11.63
N HIS A 301 7.30 -0.81 -10.57
CA HIS A 301 8.30 0.24 -10.59
C HIS A 301 9.67 -0.39 -10.26
N ILE A 302 10.65 -0.18 -11.13
CA ILE A 302 11.97 -0.80 -11.05
C ILE A 302 13.02 0.30 -11.12
N ASP A 303 13.72 0.57 -10.00
CA ASP A 303 14.90 1.41 -10.02
C ASP A 303 16.03 0.69 -10.76
N MET A 304 16.64 1.39 -11.72
CA MET A 304 17.70 0.81 -12.54
C MET A 304 18.92 0.41 -11.72
N ASP A 305 19.36 1.27 -10.80
CA ASP A 305 20.47 1.03 -9.89
C ASP A 305 20.25 1.83 -8.58
N TRP A 306 19.87 1.15 -7.49
CA TRP A 306 19.68 1.78 -6.17
C TRP A 306 20.56 1.13 -5.08
N MET A 307 20.05 0.11 -4.39
CA MET A 307 20.79 -0.65 -3.36
C MET A 307 21.21 -2.04 -3.84
N TRP A 308 21.13 -2.26 -5.15
CA TRP A 308 21.44 -3.51 -5.83
C TRP A 308 22.22 -3.22 -7.10
N THR A 309 22.77 -4.27 -7.68
CA THR A 309 23.60 -4.16 -8.88
C THR A 309 22.77 -4.27 -10.15
N TRP A 310 23.28 -3.76 -11.28
CA TRP A 310 22.63 -3.94 -12.58
C TRP A 310 22.24 -5.40 -12.92
N PRO A 311 23.07 -6.43 -12.65
CA PRO A 311 22.63 -7.83 -12.78
C PRO A 311 21.37 -8.20 -11.97
N ASP A 312 21.20 -7.63 -10.78
CA ASP A 312 19.99 -7.83 -9.97
C ASP A 312 18.79 -7.14 -10.63
N THR A 313 18.97 -5.93 -11.16
CA THR A 313 17.94 -5.22 -11.94
C THR A 313 17.54 -6.03 -13.17
N VAL A 314 18.50 -6.56 -13.94
CA VAL A 314 18.22 -7.42 -15.10
C VAL A 314 17.45 -8.67 -14.70
N HIS A 315 17.79 -9.28 -13.56
CA HIS A 315 17.04 -10.41 -13.02
C HIS A 315 15.61 -10.01 -12.66
N CYS A 316 15.42 -8.89 -11.96
CA CYS A 316 14.11 -8.34 -11.59
C CYS A 316 13.24 -8.09 -12.83
N ILE A 317 13.77 -7.41 -13.85
CA ILE A 317 13.07 -7.12 -15.11
C ILE A 317 12.56 -8.42 -15.75
N ARG A 318 13.42 -9.43 -15.88
CA ARG A 318 13.05 -10.73 -16.49
C ARG A 318 11.99 -11.45 -15.66
N ARG A 319 12.16 -11.48 -14.33
CA ARG A 319 11.21 -12.10 -13.40
C ARG A 319 9.83 -11.47 -13.54
N ASP A 320 9.74 -10.15 -13.49
CA ASP A 320 8.47 -9.42 -13.45
C ASP A 320 7.73 -9.53 -14.79
N PHE A 321 8.43 -9.33 -15.92
CA PHE A 321 7.81 -9.46 -17.25
C PHE A 321 7.30 -10.87 -17.51
N LYS A 322 8.08 -11.89 -17.15
CA LYS A 322 7.63 -13.28 -17.25
C LYS A 322 6.43 -13.53 -16.34
N SER A 323 6.50 -13.11 -15.08
CA SER A 323 5.43 -13.34 -14.11
C SER A 323 4.12 -12.67 -14.54
N VAL A 324 4.17 -11.43 -15.02
CA VAL A 324 3.00 -10.70 -15.51
C VAL A 324 2.42 -11.35 -16.76
N THR A 325 3.25 -11.72 -17.74
CA THR A 325 2.74 -12.37 -18.96
C THR A 325 2.11 -13.73 -18.67
N ASP A 326 2.69 -14.53 -17.78
CA ASP A 326 2.08 -15.79 -17.33
C ASP A 326 0.79 -15.54 -16.53
N MET A 327 0.73 -14.50 -15.69
CA MET A 327 -0.52 -14.12 -15.02
C MET A 327 -1.60 -13.63 -15.99
N MET A 328 -1.23 -12.98 -17.09
CA MET A 328 -2.19 -12.57 -18.12
C MET A 328 -2.78 -13.77 -18.89
N ASP A 329 -2.07 -14.90 -18.93
CA ASP A 329 -2.60 -16.17 -19.45
C ASP A 329 -3.69 -16.73 -18.51
N GLU A 330 -3.54 -16.53 -17.19
CA GLU A 330 -4.45 -17.05 -16.15
C GLU A 330 -5.63 -16.13 -15.81
N TYR A 331 -5.42 -14.82 -15.87
CA TYR A 331 -6.40 -13.80 -15.49
C TYR A 331 -6.68 -12.89 -16.69
N PRO A 332 -7.68 -13.21 -17.55
CA PRO A 332 -7.98 -12.44 -18.76
C PRO A 332 -8.34 -10.97 -18.51
N GLU A 333 -8.79 -10.62 -17.30
CA GLU A 333 -9.13 -9.26 -16.89
C GLU A 333 -7.93 -8.42 -16.43
N LEU A 334 -6.75 -9.02 -16.27
CA LEU A 334 -5.56 -8.31 -15.79
C LEU A 334 -5.06 -7.32 -16.85
N THR A 335 -4.94 -6.06 -16.43
CA THR A 335 -4.23 -4.97 -17.14
C THR A 335 -2.97 -4.59 -16.36
N PHE A 336 -1.87 -4.36 -17.08
CA PHE A 336 -0.58 -3.98 -16.50
C PHE A 336 0.06 -2.83 -17.28
N THR A 337 0.72 -1.91 -16.58
CA THR A 337 1.36 -0.72 -17.15
C THR A 337 2.83 -0.69 -16.78
N HIS A 338 3.69 -0.39 -17.74
CA HIS A 338 5.14 -0.30 -17.50
C HIS A 338 5.83 0.79 -18.33
N SER A 339 6.83 1.44 -17.71
CA SER A 339 7.15 2.86 -17.91
C SER A 339 8.58 3.18 -18.37
N GLN A 340 9.42 2.18 -18.62
CA GLN A 340 10.85 2.40 -18.92
C GLN A 340 11.25 1.64 -20.19
N VAL A 341 11.80 2.31 -21.21
CA VAL A 341 12.24 1.60 -22.45
C VAL A 341 13.39 0.64 -22.18
N SER A 342 14.31 1.01 -21.30
CA SER A 342 15.47 0.21 -20.91
C SER A 342 15.10 -1.21 -20.46
N THR A 343 13.97 -1.40 -19.77
CA THR A 343 13.51 -2.72 -19.32
C THR A 343 13.02 -3.57 -20.49
N TYR A 344 12.24 -3.00 -21.42
CA TYR A 344 11.83 -3.70 -22.62
C TYR A 344 13.03 -4.11 -23.48
N GLU A 345 14.05 -3.27 -23.59
CA GLU A 345 15.28 -3.59 -24.32
C GLU A 345 16.06 -4.74 -23.64
N VAL A 346 16.10 -4.78 -22.31
CA VAL A 346 16.65 -5.91 -21.55
C VAL A 346 15.89 -7.20 -21.88
N VAL A 347 14.56 -7.20 -21.83
CA VAL A 347 13.76 -8.40 -22.13
C VAL A 347 13.88 -8.80 -23.59
N ARG A 348 13.85 -7.84 -24.53
CA ARG A 348 14.04 -8.12 -25.96
C ARG A 348 15.34 -8.86 -26.25
N LYS A 349 16.43 -8.50 -25.56
CA LYS A 349 17.75 -9.12 -25.71
C LYS A 349 17.89 -10.45 -24.95
N SER A 350 17.34 -10.52 -23.74
CA SER A 350 17.60 -11.64 -22.82
C SER A 350 16.53 -12.73 -22.82
N ASP A 351 15.31 -12.42 -23.27
CA ASP A 351 14.17 -13.33 -23.34
C ASP A 351 13.19 -12.93 -24.47
N PRO A 352 13.54 -13.23 -25.74
CA PRO A 352 12.73 -12.85 -26.90
C PRO A 352 11.31 -13.43 -26.92
N ASP A 353 11.09 -14.57 -26.26
CA ASP A 353 9.76 -15.18 -26.16
C ASP A 353 8.85 -14.39 -25.21
N VAL A 354 9.35 -13.98 -24.04
CA VAL A 354 8.62 -13.07 -23.16
C VAL A 354 8.38 -11.74 -23.85
N PHE A 355 9.37 -11.20 -24.58
CA PHE A 355 9.18 -9.97 -25.35
C PHE A 355 8.07 -10.09 -26.40
N ARG A 356 7.98 -11.23 -27.11
CA ARG A 356 6.90 -11.52 -28.05
C ARG A 356 5.54 -11.54 -27.36
N LYS A 357 5.42 -12.22 -26.21
CA LYS A 357 4.20 -12.20 -25.38
C LYS A 357 3.82 -10.78 -24.99
N VAL A 358 4.77 -9.95 -24.53
CA VAL A 358 4.51 -8.54 -24.18
C VAL A 358 3.91 -7.79 -25.37
N ARG A 359 4.49 -7.93 -26.57
CA ARG A 359 3.94 -7.28 -27.78
C ARG A 359 2.53 -7.76 -28.12
N GLU A 360 2.24 -9.05 -27.94
CA GLU A 360 0.89 -9.59 -28.09
C GLU A 360 -0.08 -8.95 -27.07
N ARG A 361 0.31 -8.88 -25.80
CA ARG A 361 -0.49 -8.23 -24.74
C ARG A 361 -0.68 -6.72 -24.94
N ILE A 362 0.28 -6.03 -25.57
CA ILE A 362 0.14 -4.63 -25.98
C ILE A 362 -0.93 -4.50 -27.07
N ARG A 363 -0.91 -5.36 -28.10
CA ARG A 363 -1.92 -5.34 -29.18
C ARG A 363 -3.33 -5.65 -28.67
N GLU A 364 -3.44 -6.48 -27.64
CA GLU A 364 -4.70 -6.78 -26.96
C GLU A 364 -5.21 -5.62 -26.08
N GLY A 365 -4.38 -4.61 -25.81
CA GLY A 365 -4.72 -3.51 -24.90
C GLY A 365 -4.65 -3.89 -23.42
N ARG A 366 -3.99 -5.00 -23.08
CA ARG A 366 -3.86 -5.50 -21.71
C ARG A 366 -2.53 -5.16 -21.06
N TRP A 367 -1.51 -4.92 -21.88
CA TRP A 367 -0.25 -4.36 -21.45
C TRP A 367 -0.15 -2.93 -21.97
N GLU A 368 -0.24 -1.95 -21.08
CA GLU A 368 -0.16 -0.54 -21.42
C GLU A 368 1.30 -0.09 -21.48
N ASN A 369 1.71 0.41 -22.64
CA ASN A 369 2.98 1.06 -22.82
C ASN A 369 2.93 2.48 -22.22
N ALA A 370 3.57 2.66 -21.06
CA ALA A 370 3.82 3.96 -20.46
C ALA A 370 5.29 4.39 -20.56
N ALA A 371 6.08 3.72 -21.40
CA ALA A 371 7.50 4.01 -21.60
C ALA A 371 7.71 5.23 -22.51
N GLY A 372 7.32 6.39 -21.97
CA GLY A 372 7.54 7.69 -22.58
C GLY A 372 8.98 8.20 -22.48
N THR A 373 9.82 7.53 -21.70
CA THR A 373 11.24 7.89 -21.47
C THR A 373 12.10 6.63 -21.44
N TRP A 374 13.42 6.80 -21.64
CA TRP A 374 14.35 5.66 -21.62
C TRP A 374 14.43 4.98 -20.24
N VAL A 375 14.37 5.82 -19.20
CA VAL A 375 14.32 5.50 -17.77
C VAL A 375 13.46 6.57 -17.09
N GLU A 376 12.92 6.25 -15.93
CA GLU A 376 12.28 7.20 -15.01
C GLU A 376 13.38 8.04 -14.33
N GLY A 377 13.81 9.11 -15.02
CA GLY A 377 14.95 9.92 -14.64
C GLY A 377 14.60 11.09 -13.71
N ASP A 378 15.60 11.62 -13.01
CA ASP A 378 15.42 12.87 -12.26
C ASP A 378 15.27 14.05 -13.23
N LEU A 379 14.14 14.75 -13.14
CA LEU A 379 13.80 15.85 -14.04
C LEU A 379 14.38 17.20 -13.60
N ASN A 380 14.86 17.35 -12.36
CA ASN A 380 15.47 18.60 -11.87
C ASN A 380 16.98 18.65 -12.13
N MET A 381 17.63 17.48 -12.18
CA MET A 381 19.07 17.39 -12.50
C MET A 381 19.34 17.42 -14.00
N ALA A 382 18.42 16.88 -14.81
CA ALA A 382 18.54 16.87 -16.27
C ALA A 382 18.27 18.26 -16.86
N ASP A 383 19.00 18.61 -17.93
CA ASP A 383 18.64 19.79 -18.73
C ASP A 383 17.44 19.49 -19.66
N GLY A 384 16.83 20.55 -20.19
CA GLY A 384 15.65 20.40 -21.05
C GLY A 384 15.91 19.58 -22.32
N GLU A 385 17.11 19.67 -22.90
CA GLU A 385 17.49 18.89 -24.08
C GLU A 385 17.57 17.40 -23.73
N SER A 386 18.17 17.03 -22.60
CA SER A 386 18.26 15.63 -22.15
C SER A 386 16.88 15.02 -21.95
N ILE A 387 15.95 15.76 -21.32
CA ILE A 387 14.56 15.32 -21.16
C ILE A 387 13.89 15.12 -22.52
N ALA A 388 14.01 16.10 -23.43
CA ALA A 388 13.44 16.01 -24.77
C ALA A 388 14.01 14.83 -25.57
N ARG A 389 15.32 14.56 -25.45
CA ARG A 389 15.98 13.41 -26.10
C ARG A 389 15.52 12.08 -25.53
N HIS A 390 15.33 11.98 -24.21
CA HIS A 390 14.76 10.79 -23.59
C HIS A 390 13.37 10.48 -24.16
N MET A 391 12.52 11.50 -24.33
CA MET A 391 11.19 11.34 -24.93
C MET A 391 11.26 10.95 -26.42
N LEU A 392 12.12 11.63 -27.19
CA LEU A 392 12.30 11.36 -28.61
C LEU A 392 12.78 9.94 -28.86
N TYR A 393 13.83 9.51 -28.17
CA TYR A 393 14.41 8.17 -28.33
C TYR A 393 13.48 7.08 -27.80
N ALA A 394 12.72 7.35 -26.74
CA ALA A 394 11.72 6.41 -26.27
C ALA A 394 10.58 6.24 -27.28
N ALA A 395 10.08 7.33 -27.87
CA ALA A 395 9.07 7.27 -28.91
C ALA A 395 9.54 6.50 -30.15
N ASP A 396 10.75 6.78 -30.65
CA ASP A 396 11.35 6.07 -31.78
C ASP A 396 11.49 4.57 -31.51
N TRP A 397 12.03 4.21 -30.33
CA TRP A 397 12.24 2.82 -29.95
C TRP A 397 10.91 2.07 -29.78
N THR A 398 9.95 2.65 -29.04
CA THR A 398 8.66 1.99 -28.75
C THR A 398 7.81 1.84 -30.00
N CYS A 399 7.75 2.84 -30.89
CA CYS A 399 7.11 2.70 -32.20
C CYS A 399 7.75 1.57 -33.02
N SER A 400 9.09 1.54 -33.08
CA SER A 400 9.81 0.56 -33.92
C SER A 400 9.74 -0.87 -33.39
N HIS A 401 9.73 -1.06 -32.06
CA HIS A 401 9.86 -2.38 -31.44
C HIS A 401 8.56 -2.92 -30.83
N LEU A 402 7.70 -2.04 -30.31
CA LEU A 402 6.44 -2.42 -29.68
C LEU A 402 5.22 -2.20 -30.59
N ASP A 403 5.36 -1.41 -31.66
CA ASP A 403 4.22 -0.94 -32.47
C ASP A 403 3.21 -0.13 -31.62
N SER A 404 3.75 0.64 -30.67
CA SER A 404 2.96 1.44 -29.73
C SER A 404 3.77 2.65 -29.24
N LYS A 405 3.14 3.82 -29.20
CA LYS A 405 3.69 5.04 -28.59
C LYS A 405 3.06 5.24 -27.21
N ALA A 406 3.86 5.55 -26.20
CA ALA A 406 3.37 5.85 -24.88
C ALA A 406 2.48 7.12 -24.88
N ARG A 407 1.34 7.05 -24.21
CA ARG A 407 0.35 8.14 -24.15
C ARG A 407 0.31 8.85 -22.80
N VAL A 408 0.99 8.30 -21.80
CA VAL A 408 1.10 8.86 -20.46
C VAL A 408 2.57 9.11 -20.18
N LEU A 409 2.91 10.30 -19.70
CA LEU A 409 4.23 10.55 -19.14
C LEU A 409 4.23 10.09 -17.68
N TRP A 410 4.88 8.96 -17.42
CA TRP A 410 4.79 8.24 -16.15
C TRP A 410 6.02 8.48 -15.28
N GLU A 411 5.85 9.30 -14.23
CA GLU A 411 6.95 9.76 -13.38
C GLU A 411 6.56 9.57 -11.89
N PRO A 412 6.42 8.31 -11.43
CA PRO A 412 5.81 7.95 -10.16
C PRO A 412 6.68 8.38 -8.98
N ASP A 413 8.01 8.21 -9.07
CA ASP A 413 8.93 8.43 -7.95
C ASP A 413 9.91 9.59 -8.13
N THR A 414 9.72 10.44 -9.14
CA THR A 414 10.60 11.57 -9.43
C THR A 414 10.60 12.63 -8.31
N PHE A 415 11.78 13.08 -7.88
CA PHE A 415 11.93 14.00 -6.74
C PHE A 415 11.71 15.46 -7.13
N GLY A 416 10.45 15.78 -7.44
CA GLY A 416 10.02 17.12 -7.88
C GLY A 416 9.95 17.20 -9.40
N HIS A 417 9.14 18.14 -9.90
CA HIS A 417 8.82 18.21 -11.31
C HIS A 417 8.99 19.65 -11.82
N PRO A 418 9.84 19.90 -12.84
CA PRO A 418 10.06 21.23 -13.40
C PRO A 418 8.77 21.88 -13.92
N GLY A 419 8.66 23.20 -13.77
CA GLY A 419 7.46 23.94 -14.17
C GLY A 419 7.18 23.99 -15.68
N ASN A 420 8.14 23.58 -16.52
CA ASN A 420 7.99 23.47 -17.98
C ASN A 420 7.57 22.06 -18.44
N MET A 421 7.41 21.07 -17.55
CA MET A 421 6.99 19.73 -17.93
C MET A 421 5.65 19.66 -18.69
N PRO A 422 4.62 20.48 -18.40
CA PRO A 422 3.41 20.51 -19.22
C PRO A 422 3.69 20.81 -20.71
N GLN A 423 4.63 21.71 -21.01
CA GLN A 423 5.05 22.02 -22.37
C GLN A 423 5.74 20.81 -23.02
N LEU A 424 6.74 20.24 -22.35
CA LEU A 424 7.47 19.07 -22.86
C LEU A 424 6.55 17.87 -23.06
N ALA A 425 5.62 17.63 -22.13
CA ALA A 425 4.69 16.53 -22.23
C ALA A 425 3.75 16.67 -23.44
N ARG A 426 3.27 17.90 -23.73
CA ARG A 426 2.48 18.15 -24.94
C ARG A 426 3.28 18.01 -26.22
N LEU A 427 4.54 18.47 -26.24
CA LEU A 427 5.44 18.29 -27.38
C LEU A 427 5.78 16.81 -27.64
N GLY A 428 5.88 16.00 -26.57
CA GLY A 428 5.98 14.54 -26.64
C GLY A 428 4.69 13.83 -27.03
N GLU A 429 3.60 14.58 -27.23
CA GLU A 429 2.26 14.09 -27.55
C GLU A 429 1.66 13.15 -26.49
N PHE A 430 1.96 13.39 -25.22
CA PHE A 430 1.30 12.69 -24.11
C PHE A 430 -0.09 13.31 -23.85
N ASP A 431 -1.06 12.46 -23.52
CA ASP A 431 -2.42 12.87 -23.15
C ASP A 431 -2.49 13.37 -21.71
N CYS A 432 -1.69 12.77 -20.82
CA CYS A 432 -1.65 13.11 -19.42
C CYS A 432 -0.28 12.84 -18.78
N TYR A 433 -0.11 13.39 -17.59
CA TYR A 433 1.06 13.23 -16.74
C TYR A 433 0.67 12.44 -15.48
N PHE A 434 1.50 11.48 -15.07
CA PHE A 434 1.30 10.74 -13.83
C PHE A 434 2.45 11.01 -12.85
N HIS A 435 2.13 11.29 -11.58
CA HIS A 435 3.13 11.45 -10.53
C HIS A 435 2.60 11.25 -9.11
N MET A 436 3.36 10.62 -8.22
CA MET A 436 2.99 10.55 -6.80
C MET A 436 3.49 11.77 -6.01
N ARG A 437 4.71 12.22 -6.31
CA ARG A 437 5.43 13.23 -5.52
C ARG A 437 5.06 14.64 -5.97
N GLY A 438 5.19 15.63 -5.08
CA GLY A 438 4.92 17.02 -5.45
C GLY A 438 3.46 17.35 -5.79
N ASN A 439 2.48 16.60 -5.27
CA ASN A 439 1.06 16.91 -5.45
C ASN A 439 0.73 18.32 -4.90
N PRO A 440 0.22 19.25 -5.74
CA PRO A 440 -0.05 20.64 -5.32
C PRO A 440 -1.21 20.74 -4.32
N GLY A 441 -2.01 19.69 -4.16
CA GLY A 441 -3.04 19.57 -3.14
C GLY A 441 -2.49 19.29 -1.74
N TRP A 442 -1.21 18.93 -1.59
CA TRP A 442 -0.60 18.54 -0.30
C TRP A 442 -1.50 17.56 0.47
N HIS A 443 -1.97 17.96 1.66
CA HIS A 443 -2.85 17.17 2.52
C HIS A 443 -4.23 16.87 1.92
N ASN A 444 -4.66 17.64 0.91
CA ASN A 444 -5.91 17.38 0.22
C ASN A 444 -5.78 16.23 -0.81
N ASN A 445 -4.58 15.76 -1.14
CA ASN A 445 -4.31 14.65 -2.07
C ASN A 445 -5.19 14.75 -3.33
N TRP A 446 -4.91 15.70 -4.22
CA TRP A 446 -5.70 15.88 -5.44
C TRP A 446 -5.41 14.73 -6.41
N PRO A 447 -6.37 13.81 -6.66
CA PRO A 447 -6.13 12.67 -7.53
C PRO A 447 -5.98 13.08 -9.00
N TYR A 448 -6.50 14.26 -9.33
CA TYR A 448 -6.48 14.88 -10.64
C TYR A 448 -6.35 16.40 -10.49
N HIS A 449 -5.57 17.03 -11.35
CA HIS A 449 -5.58 18.48 -11.55
C HIS A 449 -5.18 18.82 -12.98
N GLU A 450 -5.58 20.00 -13.45
CA GLU A 450 -5.03 20.56 -14.67
C GLU A 450 -3.70 21.24 -14.33
N TRP A 451 -2.59 20.69 -14.80
CA TRP A 451 -1.27 21.25 -14.53
C TRP A 451 -0.89 22.23 -15.62
N LYS A 452 -0.93 23.52 -15.27
CA LYS A 452 -0.47 24.63 -16.11
C LYS A 452 1.02 24.92 -15.88
N GLY A 453 1.80 24.85 -16.95
CA GLY A 453 3.22 25.15 -16.97
C GLY A 453 3.52 26.64 -16.92
N ILE A 454 4.79 26.97 -16.75
CA ILE A 454 5.28 28.36 -16.65
C ILE A 454 5.05 29.19 -17.93
N ASP A 455 4.91 28.53 -19.08
CA ASP A 455 4.60 29.12 -20.39
C ASP A 455 3.08 29.22 -20.64
N GLY A 456 2.27 28.69 -19.74
CA GLY A 456 0.83 28.64 -19.84
C GLY A 456 0.25 27.41 -20.54
N THR A 457 1.09 26.49 -21.04
CA THR A 457 0.65 25.20 -21.58
C THR A 457 0.07 24.34 -20.45
N SER A 458 -1.03 23.63 -20.70
CA SER A 458 -1.66 22.77 -19.70
C SER A 458 -1.75 21.31 -20.11
N ILE A 459 -1.58 20.41 -19.14
CA ILE A 459 -1.80 18.97 -19.29
C ILE A 459 -2.62 18.41 -18.11
N PRO A 460 -3.54 17.47 -18.33
CA PRO A 460 -4.15 16.70 -17.25
C PRO A 460 -3.09 15.93 -16.47
N ALA A 461 -3.10 16.06 -15.14
CA ALA A 461 -2.16 15.37 -14.26
C ALA A 461 -2.91 14.50 -13.24
N LEU A 462 -2.56 13.22 -13.19
CA LEU A 462 -3.02 12.26 -12.19
C LEU A 462 -1.98 12.15 -11.09
N SER A 463 -2.42 12.25 -9.82
CA SER A 463 -1.50 12.21 -8.70
C SER A 463 -2.00 11.38 -7.53
N ILE A 464 -1.54 10.13 -7.48
CA ILE A 464 -1.89 9.11 -6.49
C ILE A 464 -0.66 8.24 -6.18
N GLY A 465 -0.74 7.42 -5.12
CA GLY A 465 0.31 6.43 -4.84
C GLY A 465 0.35 5.31 -5.89
N TYR A 466 1.54 4.76 -6.12
CA TYR A 466 1.77 3.65 -7.06
C TYR A 466 2.01 2.29 -6.37
N ASN A 467 2.16 2.27 -5.04
CA ASN A 467 2.39 1.07 -4.22
C ASN A 467 1.10 0.60 -3.53
N GLY A 468 0.05 0.31 -4.30
CA GLY A 468 -1.21 -0.21 -3.76
C GLY A 468 -1.23 -1.73 -3.65
N ASP A 469 -2.11 -2.23 -2.78
CA ASP A 469 -2.52 -3.64 -2.70
C ASP A 469 -4.00 -3.79 -3.09
N LEU A 470 -4.47 -5.02 -3.28
CA LEU A 470 -5.86 -5.29 -3.63
C LEU A 470 -6.76 -5.52 -2.42
N HIS A 471 -6.34 -5.15 -1.20
CA HIS A 471 -7.24 -5.22 -0.06
C HIS A 471 -8.40 -4.23 -0.21
N PRO A 472 -9.61 -4.58 0.29
CA PRO A 472 -10.80 -3.76 0.13
C PRO A 472 -10.63 -2.30 0.56
N GLU A 473 -9.88 -2.05 1.64
CA GLU A 473 -9.64 -0.72 2.17
C GLU A 473 -8.83 0.16 1.21
N ALA A 474 -7.84 -0.41 0.51
CA ALA A 474 -7.00 0.33 -0.43
C ALA A 474 -7.80 0.73 -1.69
N VAL A 475 -8.62 -0.17 -2.21
CA VAL A 475 -9.47 0.09 -3.38
C VAL A 475 -10.55 1.12 -3.05
N VAL A 476 -11.26 0.97 -1.92
CA VAL A 476 -12.31 1.93 -1.53
C VAL A 476 -11.73 3.29 -1.16
N HIS A 477 -10.50 3.35 -0.64
CA HIS A 477 -9.82 4.61 -0.37
C HIS A 477 -9.69 5.46 -1.64
N HIS A 478 -9.16 4.87 -2.73
CA HIS A 478 -9.05 5.57 -4.01
C HIS A 478 -10.43 5.89 -4.60
N LEU A 479 -11.39 4.98 -4.52
CA LEU A 479 -12.77 5.25 -4.95
C LEU A 479 -13.32 6.52 -4.27
N LEU A 480 -13.26 6.58 -2.95
CA LEU A 480 -13.76 7.70 -2.16
C LEU A 480 -12.98 8.99 -2.42
N MET A 481 -11.66 8.90 -2.60
CA MET A 481 -10.80 10.01 -2.96
C MET A 481 -11.27 10.66 -4.27
N PHE A 482 -11.41 9.89 -5.35
CA PHE A 482 -11.88 10.41 -6.65
C PHE A 482 -13.32 10.91 -6.58
N ARG A 483 -14.21 10.18 -5.90
CA ARG A 483 -15.61 10.59 -5.72
C ARG A 483 -15.74 11.94 -5.02
N ARG A 484 -14.89 12.24 -4.04
CA ARG A 484 -14.89 13.53 -3.32
C ARG A 484 -14.70 14.72 -4.28
N PHE A 485 -14.01 14.52 -5.40
CA PHE A 485 -13.80 15.53 -6.44
C PHE A 485 -14.82 15.41 -7.61
N GLY A 486 -15.88 14.62 -7.44
CA GLY A 486 -16.95 14.49 -8.43
C GLY A 486 -16.67 13.52 -9.56
N PHE A 487 -15.54 12.79 -9.54
CA PHE A 487 -15.23 11.80 -10.56
C PHE A 487 -16.06 10.53 -10.38
N ARG A 488 -16.42 9.91 -11.52
CA ARG A 488 -17.06 8.59 -11.57
C ARG A 488 -16.09 7.45 -11.88
N ASN A 489 -14.90 7.79 -12.38
CA ASN A 489 -13.81 6.86 -12.61
C ASN A 489 -12.74 7.13 -11.56
N ALA A 490 -12.30 6.10 -10.86
CA ALA A 490 -11.19 6.13 -9.94
C ALA A 490 -10.05 5.27 -10.50
N LEU A 491 -8.82 5.70 -10.27
CA LEU A 491 -7.63 4.91 -10.58
C LEU A 491 -7.10 4.27 -9.30
N HIS A 492 -6.75 3.00 -9.35
CA HIS A 492 -6.01 2.31 -8.31
C HIS A 492 -4.85 1.55 -8.95
N ILE A 493 -3.62 1.92 -8.56
CA ILE A 493 -2.41 1.27 -9.03
C ILE A 493 -2.01 0.22 -8.00
N TRP A 494 -1.86 -1.02 -8.48
CA TRP A 494 -1.52 -2.17 -7.68
C TRP A 494 -0.13 -2.69 -8.05
N GLY A 495 0.72 -2.88 -7.05
CA GLY A 495 2.08 -3.37 -7.23
C GLY A 495 2.97 -2.97 -6.07
N ILE A 496 4.23 -3.43 -6.13
CA ILE A 496 5.32 -2.92 -5.29
C ILE A 496 6.37 -2.36 -6.23
N GLY A 497 6.94 -1.22 -5.82
CA GLY A 497 8.01 -0.54 -6.51
C GLY A 497 9.39 -0.80 -5.92
N ASP A 498 10.28 0.14 -6.21
CA ASP A 498 11.71 0.14 -5.93
C ASP A 498 12.45 -1.00 -6.65
N HIS A 499 12.27 -2.26 -6.24
CA HIS A 499 12.92 -3.43 -6.86
C HIS A 499 11.94 -4.35 -7.60
N GLY A 500 10.90 -3.74 -8.16
CA GLY A 500 9.74 -4.43 -8.70
C GLY A 500 9.06 -5.34 -7.67
N GLY A 501 8.58 -6.49 -8.14
CA GLY A 501 7.83 -7.45 -7.33
C GLY A 501 6.38 -7.65 -7.79
N ALA A 502 6.09 -7.08 -8.97
CA ALA A 502 4.91 -7.20 -9.83
C ALA A 502 3.56 -7.52 -9.15
N VAL A 503 2.59 -7.86 -9.97
CA VAL A 503 1.32 -8.42 -9.55
C VAL A 503 1.50 -9.86 -9.04
N SER A 504 0.62 -10.32 -8.15
CA SER A 504 0.65 -11.68 -7.57
C SER A 504 -0.72 -12.35 -7.57
N ARG A 505 -0.71 -13.68 -7.72
CA ARG A 505 -1.90 -14.55 -7.66
C ARG A 505 -2.62 -14.42 -6.30
N TYR A 506 -1.86 -14.28 -5.22
CA TYR A 506 -2.40 -14.06 -3.87
C TYR A 506 -3.33 -12.83 -3.81
N GLN A 507 -2.89 -11.70 -4.34
CA GLN A 507 -3.69 -10.47 -4.36
C GLN A 507 -4.89 -10.57 -5.32
N MET A 508 -4.75 -11.26 -6.47
CA MET A 508 -5.91 -11.59 -7.31
C MET A 508 -6.93 -12.45 -6.56
N GLY A 509 -6.46 -13.40 -5.75
CA GLY A 509 -7.29 -14.19 -4.84
C GLY A 509 -8.07 -13.31 -3.87
N ILE A 510 -7.40 -12.33 -3.25
CA ILE A 510 -8.05 -11.33 -2.38
C ILE A 510 -9.14 -10.56 -3.14
N LEU A 511 -8.84 -10.00 -4.31
CA LEU A 511 -9.81 -9.23 -5.10
C LEU A 511 -11.04 -10.07 -5.46
N ASN A 512 -10.83 -11.33 -5.85
CA ASN A 512 -11.91 -12.25 -6.23
C ASN A 512 -12.88 -12.56 -5.08
N GLN A 513 -12.44 -12.47 -3.82
CA GLN A 513 -13.31 -12.71 -2.66
C GLN A 513 -14.37 -11.62 -2.48
N TYR A 514 -14.07 -10.36 -2.82
CA TYR A 514 -14.97 -9.24 -2.51
C TYR A 514 -15.47 -8.41 -3.70
N ARG A 515 -14.91 -8.56 -4.90
CA ARG A 515 -15.30 -7.72 -6.07
C ARG A 515 -16.78 -7.86 -6.49
N HIS A 516 -17.47 -8.88 -5.99
CA HIS A 516 -18.89 -9.14 -6.25
C HIS A 516 -19.81 -8.85 -5.06
N LYS A 517 -19.29 -8.21 -4.00
CA LYS A 517 -20.10 -7.72 -2.88
C LYS A 517 -21.10 -6.65 -3.37
N PRO A 518 -22.26 -6.49 -2.69
CA PRO A 518 -23.35 -5.66 -3.20
C PRO A 518 -23.05 -4.16 -3.27
N VAL A 519 -22.10 -3.64 -2.48
CA VAL A 519 -21.71 -2.22 -2.48
C VAL A 519 -20.21 -2.07 -2.67
#